data_AF-A0A7V5R132-F1
#
_entry.id   AF-A0A7V5R132-F1
#
_cell.length_a   1.000
_cell.length_b   1.000
_cell.length_c   1.000
_cell.angle_alpha   90.00
_cell.angle_beta   90.00
_cell.angle_gamma   90.00
#
_symmetry.space_group_name_H-M   'P 1'
#
loop_
_entity.id
_entity.type
_entity.pdbx_description
1 polymer ?
#
loop_
_entity_poly.entity_id
_entity_poly.type
_entity_poly.pdbx_seq_one_letter_code
_entity_poly.pdbx_strand_id
1 'polypeptide(L)'
;MKSPLKFIILMLLMINSAWAQTDKTQWVVIGEGTYEYGFIFPYKIKLLVPFGVRNIDEIKNGLQPMQIKLDWLPLKYSKQQVHKLFLAQFEDKYVDKESFLLSKNIINHFIN
;
A
#
# COMPACT_ATOMS: atom_id res chain seq x y z
N MET A 1 26.81 -35.11 -33.92
CA MET A 1 25.62 -35.08 -33.03
C MET A 1 25.54 -33.71 -32.37
N LYS A 2 24.47 -32.94 -32.62
CA LYS A 2 24.29 -31.60 -32.01
C LYS A 2 23.88 -31.81 -30.54
N SER A 3 24.66 -31.26 -29.61
CA SER A 3 24.47 -31.48 -28.16
C SER A 3 23.09 -30.98 -27.69
N PRO A 4 22.26 -31.81 -27.04
CA PRO A 4 20.95 -31.43 -26.53
C PRO A 4 21.04 -30.42 -25.38
N LEU A 5 22.23 -30.22 -24.81
CA LEU A 5 22.49 -29.32 -23.69
C LEU A 5 22.10 -27.86 -24.01
N LYS A 6 22.34 -27.41 -25.24
CA LYS A 6 21.96 -26.05 -25.67
C LYS A 6 20.44 -25.86 -25.71
N PHE A 7 19.70 -26.92 -26.04
CA PHE A 7 18.24 -26.88 -26.10
C PHE A 7 17.62 -26.86 -24.71
N ILE A 8 18.19 -27.64 -23.77
CA ILE A 8 17.78 -27.68 -22.36
C ILE A 8 18.01 -26.32 -21.69
N ILE A 9 19.16 -25.69 -21.92
CA ILE A 9 19.47 -24.36 -21.37
C ILE A 9 18.51 -23.30 -21.93
N LEU A 10 18.22 -23.33 -23.22
CA LEU A 10 17.27 -22.40 -23.86
C LEU A 10 15.84 -22.59 -23.32
N MET A 11 15.44 -23.83 -23.06
CA MET A 11 14.12 -24.15 -22.48
C MET A 11 13.99 -23.66 -21.03
N LEU A 12 15.06 -23.80 -20.23
CA LEU A 12 15.12 -23.25 -18.87
C LEU A 12 15.08 -21.72 -18.84
N LEU A 13 15.72 -21.04 -19.79
CA LEU A 13 15.66 -19.58 -19.94
C LEU A 13 14.26 -19.07 -20.30
N MET A 14 13.55 -19.78 -21.19
CA MET A 14 12.17 -19.43 -21.57
C MET A 14 11.21 -19.55 -20.38
N ILE A 15 11.33 -20.62 -19.58
CA ILE A 15 10.46 -20.83 -18.40
C ILE A 15 10.64 -19.70 -17.38
N ASN A 16 11.87 -19.20 -17.15
CA ASN A 16 12.11 -18.10 -16.22
C ASN A 16 11.50 -16.76 -16.68
N SER A 17 11.36 -16.52 -17.98
CA SER A 17 10.76 -15.28 -18.50
C SER A 17 9.24 -15.24 -18.41
N ALA A 18 8.56 -16.40 -18.35
CA ALA A 18 7.10 -16.47 -18.25
C ALA A 18 6.56 -16.05 -16.87
N TRP A 19 7.36 -16.16 -15.80
CA TRP A 19 6.98 -15.72 -14.45
C TRP A 19 7.25 -14.23 -14.18
N ALA A 20 7.90 -13.53 -15.10
CA ALA A 20 8.26 -12.13 -14.93
C ALA A 20 7.13 -11.14 -15.27
N GLN A 21 5.96 -11.62 -15.70
CA GLN A 21 4.80 -10.77 -15.91
C GLN A 21 4.06 -10.56 -14.57
N THR A 22 4.71 -9.83 -13.67
CA THR A 22 4.02 -9.23 -12.53
C THR A 22 3.07 -8.19 -13.10
N ASP A 23 1.77 -8.48 -13.06
CA ASP A 23 0.73 -7.51 -13.40
C ASP A 23 1.01 -6.23 -12.61
N LYS A 24 1.45 -5.18 -13.32
CA LYS A 24 1.61 -3.84 -12.76
C LYS A 24 0.21 -3.31 -12.51
N THR A 25 -0.40 -3.74 -11.41
CA THR A 25 -1.69 -3.23 -10.96
C THR A 25 -1.55 -1.73 -10.86
N GLN A 26 -2.24 -1.01 -11.74
CA GLN A 26 -2.26 0.44 -11.73
C GLN A 26 -3.22 0.88 -10.64
N TRP A 27 -2.79 1.82 -9.80
CA TRP A 27 -3.58 2.32 -8.68
C TRP A 27 -4.09 3.73 -8.99
N VAL A 28 -5.36 3.99 -8.73
CA VAL A 28 -6.00 5.31 -8.90
C VAL A 28 -6.41 5.89 -7.57
N VAL A 29 -6.15 7.18 -7.38
CA VAL A 29 -6.59 7.92 -6.19
C VAL A 29 -8.09 8.17 -6.30
N ILE A 30 -8.84 7.71 -5.31
CA ILE A 30 -10.30 7.90 -5.22
C ILE A 30 -10.71 8.90 -4.14
N GLY A 31 -9.79 9.23 -3.24
CA GLY A 31 -10.02 10.22 -2.20
C GLY A 31 -8.71 10.71 -1.63
N GLU A 32 -8.69 11.97 -1.23
CA GLU A 32 -7.57 12.55 -0.50
C GLU A 32 -8.05 13.47 0.62
N GLY A 33 -7.28 13.51 1.70
CA GLY A 33 -7.54 14.37 2.85
C GLY A 33 -6.23 14.88 3.42
N THR A 34 -6.15 16.18 3.69
CA THR A 34 -5.02 16.77 4.40
C THR A 34 -5.29 16.68 5.89
N TYR A 35 -4.35 16.14 6.65
CA TYR A 35 -4.48 16.14 8.10
C TYR A 35 -3.98 17.46 8.67
N GLU A 36 -4.78 18.09 9.53
CA GLU A 36 -4.47 19.35 10.20
C GLU A 36 -4.25 19.08 11.69
N TYR A 37 -3.10 19.49 12.22
CA TYR A 37 -2.78 19.45 13.65
C TYR A 37 -2.49 20.87 14.14
N GLY A 38 -3.54 21.59 14.53
CA GLY A 38 -3.46 23.04 14.76
C GLY A 38 -3.12 23.77 13.46
N PHE A 39 -2.00 24.51 13.43
CA PHE A 39 -1.52 25.23 12.24
C PHE A 39 -0.51 24.41 11.39
N ILE A 40 -0.37 23.12 11.67
CA ILE A 40 0.61 22.24 11.02
C ILE A 40 -0.12 21.20 10.16
N PHE A 41 0.36 21.00 8.93
CA PHE A 41 -0.16 20.02 7.99
C PHE A 41 0.86 18.90 7.81
N PRO A 42 0.98 17.91 8.72
CA PRO A 42 2.10 16.97 8.69
C PRO A 42 2.07 16.03 7.48
N TYR A 43 0.89 15.69 6.97
CA TYR A 43 0.75 14.80 5.82
C TYR A 43 -0.64 14.88 5.16
N LYS A 44 -0.71 14.41 3.91
CA LYS A 44 -1.95 14.13 3.18
C LYS A 44 -2.12 12.62 3.05
N ILE A 45 -3.30 12.14 3.39
CA ILE A 45 -3.73 10.76 3.18
C ILE A 45 -4.37 10.66 1.81
N LYS A 46 -3.98 9.66 1.03
CA LYS A 46 -4.62 9.28 -0.23
C LYS A 46 -5.12 7.86 -0.12
N LEU A 47 -6.36 7.65 -0.55
CA LEU A 47 -6.95 6.33 -0.71
C LEU A 47 -6.88 5.95 -2.19
N LEU A 48 -6.31 4.78 -2.47
CA LEU A 48 -6.15 4.26 -3.82
C LEU A 48 -6.84 2.90 -3.97
N VAL A 49 -7.39 2.66 -5.15
CA VAL A 49 -7.96 1.38 -5.58
C VAL A 49 -7.36 0.95 -6.92
N PRO A 50 -7.43 -0.33 -7.30
CA PRO A 50 -7.01 -0.77 -8.61
C PRO A 50 -7.80 -0.06 -9.71
N PHE A 51 -7.09 0.32 -10.77
CA PHE A 51 -7.70 0.86 -11.97
C PHE A 51 -8.75 -0.12 -12.52
N GLY A 52 -9.94 0.40 -12.81
CA GLY A 52 -11.07 -0.41 -13.31
C GLY A 52 -12.08 -0.81 -12.25
N VAL A 53 -11.77 -0.67 -10.96
CA VAL A 53 -12.77 -0.84 -9.89
C VAL A 53 -13.75 0.33 -9.93
N ARG A 54 -15.04 0.03 -10.10
CA ARG A 54 -16.12 1.04 -10.21
C ARG A 54 -17.21 0.91 -9.15
N ASN A 55 -17.27 -0.23 -8.44
CA ASN A 55 -18.31 -0.46 -7.45
C ASN A 55 -17.97 0.28 -6.15
N ILE A 56 -18.64 1.41 -5.92
CA ILE A 56 -18.44 2.25 -4.74
C ILE A 56 -18.87 1.52 -3.46
N ASP A 57 -19.91 0.70 -3.50
CA ASP A 57 -20.40 0.00 -2.32
C ASP A 57 -19.40 -1.08 -1.89
N GLU A 58 -18.77 -1.77 -2.85
CA GLU A 58 -17.69 -2.71 -2.54
C GLU A 58 -16.46 -2.02 -1.97
N ILE A 59 -16.09 -0.84 -2.47
CA ILE A 59 -14.98 -0.04 -1.92
C ILE A 59 -15.29 0.37 -0.48
N LYS A 60 -16.49 0.91 -0.22
CA LYS A 60 -16.92 1.36 1.11
C LYS A 60 -16.95 0.22 2.12
N ASN A 61 -17.36 -0.97 1.68
CA ASN A 61 -17.43 -2.16 2.53
C ASN A 61 -16.09 -2.92 2.62
N GLY A 62 -15.02 -2.40 1.99
CA GLY A 62 -13.70 -3.02 2.03
C GLY A 62 -13.60 -4.37 1.30
N LEU A 63 -14.49 -4.63 0.36
CA LEU A 63 -14.52 -5.87 -0.43
C LEU A 63 -13.51 -5.85 -1.59
N GLN A 64 -12.91 -4.70 -1.86
CA GLN A 64 -11.87 -4.51 -2.87
C GLN A 64 -10.54 -4.16 -2.18
N PRO A 65 -9.41 -4.61 -2.74
CA PRO A 65 -8.10 -4.24 -2.21
C PRO A 65 -7.90 -2.72 -2.30
N MET A 66 -7.46 -2.12 -1.20
CA MET A 66 -7.22 -0.69 -1.08
C MET A 66 -5.79 -0.42 -0.64
N GLN A 67 -5.24 0.71 -1.10
CA GLN A 67 -3.97 1.23 -0.62
C GLN A 67 -4.17 2.59 0.05
N ILE A 68 -3.48 2.79 1.16
CA ILE A 68 -3.39 4.08 1.82
C ILE A 68 -1.97 4.61 1.58
N LYS A 69 -1.87 5.83 1.04
CA LYS A 69 -0.59 6.51 0.84
C LYS A 69 -0.55 7.78 1.68
N LEU A 70 0.58 8.00 2.35
CA LEU A 70 0.85 9.22 3.11
C LEU A 70 1.86 10.07 2.35
N ASP A 71 1.45 11.24 1.88
CA ASP A 71 2.34 12.25 1.31
C ASP A 71 2.73 13.26 2.42
N TRP A 72 4.02 13.44 2.71
CA TRP A 72 4.48 14.42 3.71
C TRP A 72 4.42 15.85 3.19
N LEU A 73 3.94 16.77 4.03
CA LEU A 73 3.64 18.14 3.62
C LEU A 73 4.47 19.26 4.29
N PRO A 74 5.29 19.02 5.33
CA PRO A 74 6.29 20.01 5.75
C PRO A 74 7.68 19.47 6.20
N LEU A 75 8.73 20.24 5.92
CA LEU A 75 10.16 19.96 6.15
C LEU A 75 10.60 19.72 7.62
N LYS A 76 9.73 19.94 8.62
CA LYS A 76 10.10 19.84 10.04
C LYS A 76 10.00 18.44 10.64
N TYR A 77 9.23 17.53 10.04
CA TYR A 77 8.99 16.20 10.59
C TYR A 77 9.67 15.13 9.73
N SER A 78 10.41 14.24 10.38
CA SER A 78 10.98 13.07 9.71
C SER A 78 9.88 12.05 9.36
N LYS A 79 10.18 11.16 8.40
CA LYS A 79 9.35 9.98 8.06
C LYS A 79 8.85 9.25 9.32
N GLN A 80 9.76 9.02 10.27
CA GLN A 80 9.48 8.29 11.50
C GLN A 80 8.53 9.06 12.43
N GLN A 81 8.69 10.39 12.51
CA GLN A 81 7.80 11.21 13.33
C GLN A 81 6.38 11.24 12.77
N VAL A 82 6.24 11.36 11.44
CA VAL A 82 4.92 11.29 10.81
C VAL A 82 4.30 9.91 10.98
N HIS A 83 5.07 8.84 10.82
CA HIS A 83 4.58 7.48 11.05
C HIS A 83 4.10 7.29 12.50
N LYS A 84 4.87 7.76 13.48
CA LYS A 84 4.47 7.69 14.90
C LYS A 84 3.20 8.48 15.17
N LEU A 85 3.07 9.68 14.60
CA LEU A 85 1.86 10.51 14.72
C LEU A 85 0.64 9.79 14.12
N PHE A 86 0.78 9.24 12.92
CA PHE A 86 -0.27 8.48 12.25
C PHE A 86 -0.72 7.28 13.09
N LEU A 87 0.20 6.45 13.59
CA LEU A 87 -0.15 5.28 14.40
C LEU A 87 -0.86 5.66 15.70
N ALA A 88 -0.39 6.70 16.40
CA ALA A 88 -1.03 7.16 17.63
C ALA A 88 -2.46 7.66 17.38
N GLN A 89 -2.70 8.33 16.26
CA GLN A 89 -4.04 8.80 15.86
C GLN A 89 -4.94 7.65 15.43
N PHE A 90 -4.37 6.66 14.73
CA PHE A 90 -5.11 5.48 14.32
C PHE A 90 -5.54 4.66 15.54
N GLU A 91 -4.65 4.51 16.53
CA GLU A 91 -4.96 3.87 17.82
C GLU A 91 -6.12 4.56 18.56
N ASP A 92 -6.14 5.90 18.60
CA ASP A 92 -7.21 6.69 19.22
C ASP A 92 -8.60 6.47 18.59
N LYS A 93 -8.64 6.04 17.33
CA LYS A 93 -9.89 5.80 16.59
C LYS A 93 -10.38 4.36 16.68
N TYR A 94 -9.61 3.46 17.27
CA TYR A 94 -10.06 2.09 17.54
C TYR A 94 -10.96 2.04 18.77
N VAL A 95 -11.99 1.20 18.71
CA VAL A 95 -12.95 1.00 19.80
C VAL A 95 -12.26 0.44 21.04
N ASP A 96 -11.27 -0.44 20.84
CA ASP A 96 -10.50 -1.05 21.91
C ASP A 96 -9.04 -1.28 21.51
N LYS A 97 -8.16 -1.38 22.52
CA LYS A 97 -6.72 -1.52 22.34
C LYS A 97 -6.29 -2.89 21.81
N GLU A 98 -7.06 -3.95 22.05
CA GLU A 98 -6.71 -5.30 21.59
C GLU A 98 -6.91 -5.42 20.07
N SER A 99 -8.03 -4.90 19.57
CA SER A 99 -8.31 -4.79 18.14
C SER A 99 -7.24 -3.98 17.41
N PHE A 100 -6.75 -2.90 18.03
CA PHE A 100 -5.64 -2.12 17.48
C PHE A 100 -4.36 -2.95 17.44
N LEU A 101 -3.99 -3.64 18.52
CA LEU A 101 -2.78 -4.47 18.57
C LEU A 101 -2.77 -5.57 17.50
N LEU A 102 -3.91 -6.23 17.29
CA LEU A 102 -4.07 -7.22 16.21
C LEU A 102 -3.90 -6.58 14.83
N SER A 103 -4.46 -5.39 14.63
CA SER A 103 -4.39 -4.66 13.37
C SER A 103 -3.02 -4.00 13.13
N LYS A 104 -2.27 -3.69 14.19
CA LYS A 104 -1.00 -2.94 14.13
C LYS A 104 0.05 -3.62 13.29
N ASN A 105 0.11 -4.95 13.32
CA ASN A 105 1.05 -5.71 12.49
C ASN A 105 0.72 -5.58 11.00
N ILE A 106 -0.57 -5.58 10.67
CA ILE A 106 -1.06 -5.39 9.31
C ILE A 106 -0.77 -3.95 8.86
N ILE A 107 -1.09 -2.97 9.71
CA ILE A 107 -0.86 -1.54 9.45
C ILE A 107 0.63 -1.23 9.24
N ASN A 108 1.51 -1.78 10.07
CA ASN A 108 2.96 -1.61 9.93
C ASN A 108 3.49 -2.20 8.61
N HIS A 109 2.89 -3.28 8.10
CA HIS A 109 3.23 -3.82 6.80
C HIS A 109 2.80 -2.89 5.65
N PHE A 110 1.66 -2.20 5.80
CA PHE A 110 1.15 -1.25 4.80
C PHE A 110 1.93 0.08 4.75
N ILE A 111 2.60 0.49 5.83
CA ILE A 111 3.26 1.81 5.93
C ILE A 111 4.77 1.76 5.61
N ASN A 112 5.38 0.56 5.57
CA ASN A 112 6.79 0.37 5.23
C ASN A 112 7.02 0.39 3.71
#